data_AF-A0AAU5SB58-F1
#
_entry.id   AF-A0AAU5SB58-F1
#
_cell.length_a   1.000
_cell.length_b   1.000
_cell.length_c   1.000
_cell.angle_alpha   90.00
_cell.angle_beta   90.00
_cell.angle_gamma   90.00
#
_symmetry.space_group_name_H-M   'P 1'
#
loop_
_entity.id
_entity.type
_entity.pdbx_description
1 polymer ?
#
loop_
_entity_poly.entity_id
_entity_poly.type
_entity_poly.pdbx_seq_one_letter_code
_entity_poly.pdbx_strand_id
1 'polypeptide(L)'
;MTPRRRGTAPRRAVVAVYRRQEAGGASRPDRLIVVRESACPRVTVRRLPGGGRPAPGKVVDEHVNAELVAGSPWTERADILMLGCAHRPDTAVRVAGEMLARFPGCLVAAVPTSGGGCVATARDGQCVAVAPAAGQRPPTADELAVAVSCLHAELVLGGSWAGVRAICLAAPAGPRSPQGGQVRLRPHPAPPAGAPPGDRLPA
;
A
#
# COMPACT_ATOMS: atom_id res chain seq x y z
N MET A 1 -20.67 -29.59 -31.91
CA MET A 1 -20.62 -28.21 -31.39
C MET A 1 -20.38 -28.29 -29.88
N THR A 2 -19.12 -28.27 -29.45
CA THR A 2 -18.73 -28.55 -28.05
C THR A 2 -18.64 -27.23 -27.29
N PRO A 3 -19.30 -27.06 -26.12
CA PRO A 3 -19.23 -25.80 -25.39
C PRO A 3 -17.81 -25.62 -24.82
N ARG A 4 -17.14 -24.54 -25.24
CA ARG A 4 -15.87 -24.10 -24.63
C ARG A 4 -16.10 -23.84 -23.14
N ARG A 5 -15.57 -24.72 -22.28
CA ARG A 5 -15.43 -24.47 -20.85
C ARG A 5 -14.56 -23.22 -20.68
N ARG A 6 -15.15 -22.09 -20.26
CA ARG A 6 -14.40 -20.93 -19.78
C ARG A 6 -13.67 -21.39 -18.51
N GLY A 7 -12.39 -21.73 -18.64
CA GLY A 7 -11.52 -21.93 -17.49
C GLY A 7 -11.47 -20.62 -16.73
N THR A 8 -12.05 -20.58 -15.54
CA THR A 8 -11.91 -19.46 -14.61
C THR A 8 -10.45 -19.41 -14.20
N ALA A 9 -9.74 -18.36 -14.64
CA ALA A 9 -8.37 -18.12 -14.20
C ALA A 9 -8.32 -18.12 -12.66
N PRO A 10 -7.31 -18.76 -12.05
CA PRO A 10 -7.29 -18.98 -10.60
C PRO A 10 -7.26 -17.64 -9.87
N ARG A 11 -8.21 -17.36 -8.98
CA ARG A 11 -8.21 -16.18 -8.10
C ARG A 11 -7.07 -16.32 -7.09
N ARG A 12 -6.14 -15.36 -7.04
CA ARG A 12 -5.11 -15.30 -5.98
C ARG A 12 -5.66 -14.44 -4.84
N ALA A 13 -5.98 -15.07 -3.72
CA ALA A 13 -6.32 -14.35 -2.50
C ALA A 13 -5.11 -14.36 -1.57
N VAL A 14 -4.69 -13.17 -1.17
CA VAL A 14 -3.56 -12.90 -0.30
C VAL A 14 -4.14 -12.32 0.98
N VAL A 15 -3.69 -12.78 2.13
CA VAL A 15 -4.06 -12.17 3.41
C VAL A 15 -2.90 -11.30 3.82
N ALA A 16 -3.10 -9.98 3.86
CA ALA A 16 -2.08 -9.04 4.29
C ALA A 16 -2.36 -8.63 5.74
N VAL A 17 -1.50 -9.00 6.67
CA VAL A 17 -1.62 -8.58 8.07
C VAL A 17 -0.66 -7.43 8.28
N TYR A 18 -1.19 -6.26 8.63
CA TYR A 18 -0.34 -5.11 8.94
C TYR A 18 -0.53 -4.69 10.39
N ARG A 19 0.57 -4.26 10.99
CA ARG A 19 0.56 -3.68 12.31
C ARG A 19 0.89 -2.20 12.19
N ARG A 20 -0.12 -1.34 12.38
CA ARG A 20 0.10 0.11 12.47
C ARG A 20 0.57 0.45 13.88
N GLN A 21 1.71 1.11 13.99
CA GLN A 21 2.27 1.57 15.25
C GLN A 21 2.21 3.10 15.23
N GLU A 22 1.35 3.68 16.08
CA GLU A 22 1.31 5.12 16.32
C GLU A 22 2.23 5.46 17.50
N ALA A 23 2.83 6.65 17.48
CA ALA A 23 3.69 7.14 18.54
C ALA A 23 2.94 7.13 19.90
N GLY A 24 3.27 6.17 20.77
CA GLY A 24 2.77 6.10 22.15
C GLY A 24 1.61 5.14 22.44
N GLY A 25 1.14 4.35 21.47
CA GLY A 25 -0.04 3.48 21.64
C GLY A 25 0.25 1.96 21.61
N ALA A 26 -0.56 1.18 22.36
CA ALA A 26 -0.62 -0.27 22.21
C ALA A 26 -1.16 -0.62 20.82
N SER A 27 -0.30 -1.12 19.94
CA SER A 27 -0.67 -1.47 18.57
C SER A 27 -1.46 -2.78 18.52
N ARG A 28 -2.72 -2.69 18.06
CA ARG A 28 -3.49 -3.85 17.63
C ARG A 28 -3.20 -4.14 16.16
N PRO A 29 -2.81 -5.37 15.79
CA PRO A 29 -2.65 -5.72 14.39
C PRO A 29 -4.00 -5.69 13.69
N ASP A 30 -4.05 -5.02 12.54
CA ASP A 30 -5.21 -5.05 11.65
C ASP A 30 -4.96 -6.10 10.57
N ARG A 31 -5.89 -7.06 10.47
CA ARG A 31 -5.83 -8.10 9.43
C ARG A 31 -6.64 -7.66 8.22
N LEU A 32 -6.00 -7.64 7.04
CA LEU A 32 -6.64 -7.39 5.76
C LEU A 32 -6.62 -8.68 4.93
N ILE A 33 -7.68 -8.91 4.16
CA ILE A 33 -7.62 -9.80 3.00
C ILE A 33 -7.51 -8.93 1.76
N VAL A 34 -6.45 -9.15 0.99
CA VAL A 34 -6.23 -8.61 -0.34
C VAL A 34 -6.65 -9.68 -1.35
N VAL A 35 -7.81 -9.51 -1.95
CA VAL A 35 -8.28 -10.42 -3.01
C VAL A 35 -7.90 -9.84 -4.36
N ARG A 36 -6.99 -10.53 -5.06
CA ARG A 36 -6.70 -10.24 -6.47
C ARG A 36 -7.47 -11.19 -7.36
N GLU A 37 -8.30 -10.63 -8.22
CA GLU A 37 -8.88 -11.39 -9.33
C GLU A 37 -7.88 -11.38 -10.48
N SER A 38 -7.33 -12.54 -10.84
CA SER A 38 -6.17 -12.66 -11.73
C SER A 38 -6.38 -12.15 -13.16
N ALA A 39 -7.62 -11.86 -13.56
CA ALA A 39 -7.96 -11.27 -14.85
C ALA A 39 -8.30 -9.77 -14.78
N CYS A 40 -8.35 -9.17 -13.59
CA CYS A 40 -8.73 -7.78 -13.40
C CYS A 40 -7.51 -6.96 -12.94
N PRO A 41 -7.23 -5.78 -13.52
CA PRO A 41 -6.22 -4.86 -13.00
C PRO A 41 -6.72 -4.13 -11.72
N ARG A 42 -7.68 -4.74 -11.01
CA ARG A 42 -8.28 -4.22 -9.77
C ARG A 42 -7.99 -5.19 -8.65
N VAL A 43 -7.59 -4.63 -7.51
CA VAL A 43 -7.40 -5.35 -6.26
C VAL A 43 -8.52 -4.95 -5.31
N THR A 44 -9.19 -5.91 -4.70
CA THR A 44 -10.22 -5.64 -3.69
C THR A 44 -9.69 -5.99 -2.32
N VAL A 45 -9.75 -5.03 -1.40
CA VAL A 45 -9.27 -5.19 -0.03
C VAL A 45 -10.44 -5.23 0.91
N ARG A 46 -10.45 -6.19 1.82
CA ARG A 46 -11.47 -6.31 2.87
C ARG A 46 -10.77 -6.38 4.21
N ARG A 47 -11.14 -5.51 5.14
CA ARG A 47 -10.69 -5.64 6.53
C ARG A 47 -11.44 -6.80 7.18
N LEU A 48 -10.71 -7.69 7.85
CA LEU A 48 -11.32 -8.73 8.67
C LEU A 48 -11.47 -8.24 10.11
N PRO A 49 -12.58 -8.57 10.79
CA PRO A 49 -12.60 -8.49 12.24
C PRO A 49 -11.51 -9.41 12.82
N GLY A 50 -10.78 -8.92 13.82
CA GLY A 50 -9.62 -9.61 14.38
C GLY A 50 -9.91 -11.03 14.89
N GLY A 51 -8.93 -11.93 14.78
CA GLY A 51 -8.96 -13.26 15.39
C GLY A 51 -9.10 -14.45 14.42
N GLY A 52 -9.60 -14.25 13.20
CA GLY A 52 -9.72 -15.33 12.22
C GLY A 52 -8.36 -15.78 11.68
N ARG A 53 -8.05 -17.08 11.76
CA ARG A 53 -6.92 -17.69 11.03
C ARG A 53 -7.27 -17.66 9.53
N PRO A 54 -6.31 -17.35 8.64
CA PRO A 54 -6.50 -17.51 7.20
C PRO A 54 -7.01 -18.92 6.88
N ALA A 55 -7.93 -19.02 5.92
CA ALA A 55 -8.37 -20.33 5.44
C ALA A 55 -7.16 -21.14 4.93
N PRO A 56 -7.15 -22.47 5.09
CA PRO A 56 -6.10 -23.33 4.55
C PRO A 56 -5.86 -23.06 3.05
N GLY A 57 -4.59 -23.05 2.62
CA GLY A 57 -4.21 -22.81 1.23
C GLY A 57 -4.23 -21.34 0.79
N LYS A 58 -4.33 -20.39 1.72
CA LYS A 58 -4.12 -18.96 1.44
C LYS A 58 -2.68 -18.56 1.72
N VAL A 59 -2.12 -17.70 0.85
CA VAL A 59 -0.82 -17.07 1.08
C VAL A 59 -1.03 -15.89 2.02
N VAL A 60 -0.19 -15.80 3.05
CA VAL A 60 -0.23 -14.74 4.06
C VAL A 60 1.03 -13.91 3.89
N ASP A 61 0.85 -12.61 3.75
CA ASP A 61 1.90 -11.59 3.82
C ASP A 61 1.76 -10.90 5.18
N GLU A 62 2.74 -11.07 6.06
CA GLU A 62 2.78 -10.37 7.35
C GLU A 62 3.89 -9.33 7.28
N HIS A 63 3.52 -8.06 7.45
CA HIS A 63 4.46 -6.95 7.30
C HIS A 63 4.20 -5.84 8.31
N VAL A 64 5.21 -5.03 8.55
CA VAL A 64 5.18 -3.88 9.44
C VAL A 64 5.02 -2.61 8.61
N ASN A 65 3.99 -1.84 8.93
CA ASN A 65 3.79 -0.49 8.40
C ASN A 65 3.99 0.52 9.53
N ALA A 66 4.95 1.42 9.37
CA ALA A 66 5.25 2.45 10.34
C ALA A 66 5.24 3.84 9.71
N GLU A 67 4.85 4.81 10.53
CA GLU A 67 5.12 6.21 10.23
C GLU A 67 6.61 6.51 10.47
N LEU A 68 7.20 7.33 9.61
CA LEU A 68 8.57 7.83 9.76
C LEU A 68 8.60 8.87 10.88
N VAL A 69 9.08 8.44 12.05
CA VAL A 69 9.23 9.28 13.24
C VAL A 69 10.67 9.18 13.73
N ALA A 70 11.29 10.34 13.95
CA ALA A 70 12.64 10.46 14.52
C ALA A 70 12.78 9.62 15.80
N GLY A 71 13.84 8.82 15.88
CA GLY A 71 14.13 7.97 17.04
C GLY A 71 13.20 6.77 17.25
N SER A 72 12.25 6.50 16.34
CA SER A 72 11.39 5.32 16.45
C SER A 72 12.14 4.04 16.06
N PRO A 73 12.23 3.02 16.93
CA PRO A 73 12.87 1.75 16.59
C PRO A 73 12.10 0.96 15.51
N TRP A 74 10.85 1.33 15.24
CA TRP A 74 10.05 0.70 14.19
C TRP A 74 10.45 1.15 12.80
N THR A 75 11.04 2.35 12.66
CA THR A 75 11.43 2.88 11.36
C THR A 75 12.48 1.99 10.68
N GLU A 76 13.42 1.43 11.44
CA GLU A 76 14.46 0.53 10.91
C GLU A 76 13.94 -0.87 10.54
N ARG A 77 12.78 -1.26 11.09
CA ARG A 77 12.20 -2.61 10.96
C ARG A 77 10.97 -2.68 10.07
N ALA A 78 10.48 -1.54 9.60
CA ALA A 78 9.28 -1.48 8.81
C ALA A 78 9.54 -1.91 7.37
N ASP A 79 8.72 -2.83 6.86
CA ASP A 79 8.67 -3.16 5.44
C ASP A 79 8.08 -2.01 4.62
N ILE A 80 7.19 -1.24 5.27
CA ILE A 80 6.54 -0.06 4.70
C ILE A 80 6.77 1.15 5.60
N LEU A 81 7.32 2.22 5.03
CA LEU A 81 7.45 3.51 5.70
C LEU A 81 6.54 4.56 5.09
N MET A 82 5.76 5.22 5.93
CA MET A 82 4.89 6.33 5.53
C MET A 82 5.35 7.64 6.15
N LEU A 83 5.32 8.73 5.39
CA LEU A 83 5.51 10.07 5.96
C LEU A 83 4.17 10.61 6.46
N GLY A 84 4.18 11.31 7.61
CA GLY A 84 2.97 11.92 8.18
C GLY A 84 2.52 13.21 7.52
N CYS A 85 3.39 13.88 6.75
CA CYS A 85 3.11 15.17 6.13
C CYS A 85 3.05 15.09 4.59
N ALA A 86 2.24 15.96 4.00
CA ALA A 86 2.03 16.01 2.57
C ALA A 86 3.05 16.89 1.86
N HIS A 87 3.50 16.45 0.69
CA HIS A 87 4.43 17.19 -0.18
C HIS A 87 3.84 17.44 -1.58
N ARG A 88 4.51 18.28 -2.37
CA ARG A 88 4.26 18.32 -3.82
C ARG A 88 4.64 16.96 -4.44
N PRO A 89 3.97 16.50 -5.52
CA PRO A 89 4.23 15.19 -6.12
C PRO A 89 5.71 14.94 -6.45
N ASP A 90 6.39 15.87 -7.12
CA ASP A 90 7.81 15.70 -7.49
C ASP A 90 8.72 15.58 -6.25
N THR A 91 8.42 16.38 -5.21
CA THR A 91 9.11 16.31 -3.92
C THR A 91 8.83 14.98 -3.21
N ALA A 92 7.59 14.49 -3.27
CA ALA A 92 7.18 13.24 -2.66
C ALA A 92 7.96 12.03 -3.24
N VAL A 93 8.19 12.01 -4.55
CA VAL A 93 9.03 10.99 -5.20
C VAL A 93 10.47 11.03 -4.68
N ARG A 94 11.08 12.22 -4.64
CA ARG A 94 12.45 12.39 -4.12
C ARG A 94 12.56 11.92 -2.68
N VAL A 95 11.65 12.38 -1.82
CA VAL A 95 11.61 12.02 -0.39
C VAL A 95 11.41 10.52 -0.20
N ALA A 96 10.54 9.88 -0.98
CA ALA A 96 10.36 8.42 -0.92
C ALA A 96 11.65 7.67 -1.30
N GLY A 97 12.39 8.15 -2.30
CA GLY A 97 13.70 7.60 -2.65
C GLY A 97 14.73 7.75 -1.52
N GLU A 98 14.78 8.90 -0.87
CA GLU A 98 15.68 9.15 0.28
C GLU A 98 15.32 8.24 1.48
N MET A 99 14.03 8.03 1.73
CA MET A 99 13.57 7.08 2.75
C MET A 99 14.06 5.66 2.47
N LEU A 100 13.91 5.18 1.24
CA LEU A 100 14.39 3.83 0.85
C LEU A 100 15.91 3.69 0.95
N ALA A 101 16.65 4.75 0.60
CA ALA A 101 18.11 4.77 0.71
C ALA A 101 18.57 4.76 2.18
N ARG A 102 17.87 5.50 3.05
CA ARG A 102 18.19 5.59 4.49
C ARG A 102 17.80 4.33 5.26
N PHE A 103 16.72 3.66 4.88
CA PHE A 103 16.14 2.54 5.63
C PHE A 103 16.21 1.23 4.82
N PRO A 104 17.31 0.46 4.93
CA PRO A 104 17.51 -0.78 4.17
C PRO A 104 16.61 -1.95 4.63
N GLY A 105 15.76 -1.79 5.63
CA GLY A 105 14.62 -2.69 5.89
C GLY A 105 13.37 -2.40 5.05
N CYS A 106 13.19 -1.16 4.59
CA CYS A 106 11.97 -0.69 3.92
C CYS A 106 11.88 -1.11 2.44
N LEU A 107 10.88 -1.92 2.10
CA LEU A 107 10.60 -2.33 0.72
C LEU A 107 9.74 -1.32 -0.03
N VAL A 108 8.85 -0.60 0.69
CA VAL A 108 7.96 0.40 0.09
C VAL A 108 7.92 1.67 0.94
N ALA A 109 8.31 2.80 0.36
CA ALA A 109 8.12 4.11 0.98
C ALA A 109 6.90 4.81 0.36
N ALA A 110 6.07 5.43 1.19
CA ALA A 110 4.94 6.22 0.74
C ALA A 110 4.92 7.62 1.35
N VAL A 111 4.76 8.62 0.50
CA VAL A 111 4.75 10.04 0.90
C VAL A 111 3.43 10.66 0.45
N PRO A 112 2.58 11.15 1.39
CA PRO A 112 1.34 11.82 1.04
C PRO A 112 1.59 13.03 0.13
N THR A 113 0.65 13.30 -0.77
CA THR A 113 0.72 14.45 -1.67
C THR A 113 -0.32 15.49 -1.31
N SER A 114 -0.05 16.75 -1.63
CA SER A 114 -1.02 17.85 -1.45
C SER A 114 -2.32 17.67 -2.23
N GLY A 115 -2.37 16.75 -3.21
CA GLY A 115 -3.57 16.35 -3.95
C GLY A 115 -4.45 15.33 -3.23
N GLY A 116 -4.15 14.98 -1.97
CA GLY A 116 -4.96 14.06 -1.16
C GLY A 116 -4.69 12.57 -1.41
N GLY A 117 -3.62 12.25 -2.12
CA GLY A 117 -3.17 10.88 -2.36
C GLY A 117 -1.80 10.62 -1.73
N CYS A 118 -1.04 9.68 -2.30
CA CYS A 118 0.38 9.53 -2.01
C CYS A 118 1.17 9.14 -3.26
N VAL A 119 2.48 9.35 -3.21
CA VAL A 119 3.42 8.63 -4.07
C VAL A 119 3.89 7.42 -3.28
N ALA A 120 3.87 6.24 -3.90
CA ALA A 120 4.49 5.04 -3.38
C ALA A 120 5.67 4.66 -4.27
N THR A 121 6.82 4.40 -3.66
CA THR A 121 8.05 3.96 -4.34
C THR A 121 8.51 2.66 -3.72
N ALA A 122 8.84 1.68 -4.56
CA ALA A 122 9.41 0.41 -4.17
C ALA A 122 10.94 0.47 -4.24
N ARG A 123 11.60 -0.41 -3.48
CA ARG A 123 13.06 -0.55 -3.52
C ARG A 123 13.61 -0.91 -4.90
N ASP A 124 12.85 -1.64 -5.72
CA ASP A 124 13.25 -1.99 -7.09
C ASP A 124 13.09 -0.81 -8.08
N GLY A 125 12.72 0.36 -7.59
CA GLY A 125 12.54 1.59 -8.36
C GLY A 125 11.14 1.76 -8.97
N GLN A 126 10.22 0.80 -8.79
CA GLN A 126 8.83 1.02 -9.21
C GLN A 126 8.23 2.21 -8.45
N CYS A 127 7.55 3.09 -9.17
CA CYS A 127 6.95 4.29 -8.60
C CYS A 127 5.53 4.49 -9.14
N VAL A 128 4.57 4.73 -8.25
CA VAL A 128 3.17 4.97 -8.60
C VAL A 128 2.58 6.11 -7.80
N ALA A 129 1.75 6.91 -8.46
CA ALA A 129 0.84 7.82 -7.80
C ALA A 129 -0.44 7.07 -7.39
N VAL A 130 -0.76 7.10 -6.11
CA VAL A 130 -2.01 6.63 -5.52
C VAL A 130 -2.90 7.84 -5.34
N ALA A 131 -3.99 7.93 -6.12
CA ALA A 131 -4.89 9.08 -6.11
C ALA A 131 -6.34 8.63 -5.87
N PRO A 132 -7.21 9.47 -5.28
CA PRO A 132 -8.64 9.19 -5.25
C PRO A 132 -9.18 8.97 -6.66
N ALA A 133 -10.11 8.03 -6.83
CA ALA A 133 -10.83 7.90 -8.09
C ALA A 133 -11.67 9.17 -8.35
N ALA A 134 -11.96 9.46 -9.63
CA ALA A 134 -12.75 10.63 -10.00
C ALA A 134 -14.10 10.64 -9.27
N GLY A 135 -14.45 11.78 -8.68
CA GLY A 135 -15.69 11.95 -7.89
C GLY A 135 -15.66 11.30 -6.51
N GLN A 136 -14.54 10.72 -6.08
CA GLN A 136 -14.38 10.20 -4.71
C GLN A 136 -13.71 11.23 -3.80
N ARG A 137 -13.97 11.14 -2.51
CA ARG A 137 -13.24 11.91 -1.49
C ARG A 137 -11.76 11.49 -1.44
N PRO A 138 -10.87 12.36 -0.94
CA PRO A 138 -9.52 11.94 -0.60
C PRO A 138 -9.52 10.73 0.36
N PRO A 139 -8.65 9.72 0.13
CA PRO A 139 -8.46 8.63 1.07
C PRO A 139 -7.94 9.14 2.42
N THR A 140 -8.33 8.48 3.51
CA THR A 140 -7.74 8.71 4.84
C THR A 140 -6.32 8.15 4.90
N ALA A 141 -5.56 8.52 5.94
CA ALA A 141 -4.24 7.94 6.19
C ALA A 141 -4.28 6.41 6.30
N ASP A 142 -5.28 5.86 6.98
CA ASP A 142 -5.48 4.41 7.08
C ASP A 142 -5.79 3.77 5.70
N GLU A 143 -6.62 4.41 4.89
CA GLU A 143 -6.94 3.94 3.54
C GLU A 143 -5.71 3.93 2.62
N LEU A 144 -4.83 4.94 2.75
CA LEU A 144 -3.54 4.97 2.09
C LEU A 144 -2.62 3.86 2.60
N ALA A 145 -2.53 3.65 3.92
CA ALA A 145 -1.73 2.57 4.50
C ALA A 145 -2.18 1.18 4.01
N VAL A 146 -3.49 0.98 3.88
CA VAL A 146 -4.07 -0.24 3.29
C VAL A 146 -3.69 -0.37 1.82
N ALA A 147 -3.81 0.70 1.03
CA ALA A 147 -3.45 0.68 -0.38
C ALA A 147 -1.96 0.35 -0.60
N VAL A 148 -1.07 0.97 0.19
CA VAL A 148 0.38 0.72 0.12
C VAL A 148 0.72 -0.69 0.60
N SER A 149 0.00 -1.21 1.59
CA SER A 149 0.13 -2.62 2.01
C SER A 149 -0.22 -3.61 0.90
N CYS A 150 -1.18 -3.27 0.03
CA CYS A 150 -1.48 -4.10 -1.13
C CYS A 150 -0.36 -4.06 -2.16
N LEU A 151 0.25 -2.89 -2.35
CA LEU A 151 1.40 -2.74 -3.23
C LEU A 151 2.61 -3.56 -2.74
N HIS A 152 2.86 -3.57 -1.43
CA HIS A 152 3.87 -4.44 -0.81
C HIS A 152 3.59 -5.93 -1.10
N ALA A 153 2.37 -6.39 -0.82
CA ALA A 153 1.96 -7.77 -1.08
C ALA A 153 2.15 -8.16 -2.56
N GLU A 154 1.83 -7.26 -3.51
CA GLU A 154 2.08 -7.51 -4.93
C GLU A 154 3.57 -7.72 -5.22
N LEU A 155 4.47 -6.95 -4.59
CA LEU A 155 5.92 -7.13 -4.77
C LEU A 155 6.41 -8.45 -4.19
N VAL A 156 6.03 -8.77 -2.95
CA VAL A 156 6.46 -10.01 -2.25
C VAL A 156 6.02 -11.26 -3.00
N LEU A 157 4.89 -11.19 -3.71
CA LEU A 157 4.37 -12.30 -4.53
C LEU A 157 4.98 -12.36 -5.94
N GLY A 158 6.02 -11.57 -6.21
CA GLY A 158 6.67 -11.48 -7.52
C GLY A 158 5.83 -10.79 -8.59
N GLY A 159 4.85 -9.99 -8.18
CA GLY A 159 4.03 -9.16 -9.06
C GLY A 159 4.72 -7.85 -9.45
N SER A 160 4.04 -7.08 -10.30
CA SER A 160 4.46 -5.74 -10.70
C SER A 160 3.30 -4.78 -10.54
N TRP A 161 3.59 -3.56 -10.07
CA TRP A 161 2.61 -2.49 -9.98
C TRP A 161 2.10 -2.04 -11.35
N ALA A 162 2.85 -2.30 -12.42
CA ALA A 162 2.45 -2.01 -13.79
C ALA A 162 1.17 -2.76 -14.21
N GLY A 163 0.77 -3.82 -13.51
CA GLY A 163 -0.48 -4.54 -13.74
C GLY A 163 -1.67 -4.05 -12.91
N VAL A 164 -1.44 -3.18 -11.92
CA VAL A 164 -2.47 -2.70 -11.00
C VAL A 164 -2.91 -1.31 -11.41
N ARG A 165 -4.22 -1.10 -11.57
CA ARG A 165 -4.81 0.19 -12.01
C ARG A 165 -5.68 0.83 -10.94
N ALA A 166 -6.27 0.01 -10.06
CA ALA A 166 -7.04 0.51 -8.94
C ALA A 166 -7.03 -0.47 -7.77
N ILE A 167 -7.15 0.08 -6.57
CA ILE A 167 -7.39 -0.65 -5.34
C ILE A 167 -8.75 -0.19 -4.81
N CYS A 168 -9.67 -1.14 -4.67
CA CYS A 168 -10.99 -0.94 -4.09
C CYS A 168 -10.93 -1.32 -2.61
N LEU A 169 -11.14 -0.34 -1.74
CA LEU A 169 -11.14 -0.50 -0.29
C LEU A 169 -12.57 -0.79 0.13
N ALA A 170 -12.90 -2.05 0.40
CA ALA A 170 -14.24 -2.39 0.87
C ALA A 170 -14.46 -1.82 2.27
N ALA A 171 -15.61 -1.19 2.46
CA ALA A 171 -16.03 -0.78 3.78
C ALA A 171 -16.18 -2.01 4.69
N PRO A 172 -15.96 -1.87 6.01
CA PRO A 172 -16.27 -2.96 6.94
C PRO A 172 -17.74 -3.34 6.79
N ALA A 173 -18.03 -4.64 6.83
CA ALA A 173 -19.39 -5.15 6.68
C ALA A 173 -20.26 -4.63 7.84
N GLY A 174 -21.07 -3.61 7.56
CA GLY A 174 -21.96 -2.97 8.52
C GLY A 174 -23.08 -2.22 7.81
N PRO A 175 -24.30 -2.19 8.35
CA PRO A 175 -25.50 -1.69 7.65
C PRO A 175 -25.49 -0.18 7.37
N ARG A 176 -24.50 0.56 7.88
CA ARG A 176 -24.34 2.02 7.70
C ARG A 176 -22.91 2.43 7.32
N SER A 177 -22.11 1.48 6.85
CA SER A 177 -20.74 1.78 6.45
C SER A 177 -20.75 2.75 5.26
N PRO A 178 -19.99 3.87 5.31
CA PRO A 178 -19.80 4.71 4.13
C PRO A 178 -19.28 3.84 2.98
N GLN A 179 -19.69 4.17 1.76
CA GLN A 179 -19.23 3.47 0.55
C GLN A 179 -17.71 3.31 0.61
N GLY A 180 -17.23 2.09 0.36
CA GLY A 180 -15.80 1.80 0.34
C GLY A 180 -15.07 2.72 -0.64
N GLY A 181 -13.89 3.22 -0.24
CA GLY A 181 -13.09 4.10 -1.09
C GLY A 181 -12.50 3.37 -2.30
N GLN A 182 -12.25 4.10 -3.38
CA GLN A 182 -11.46 3.59 -4.50
C GLN A 182 -10.29 4.52 -4.76
N VAL A 183 -9.08 3.95 -4.81
CA VAL A 183 -7.88 4.65 -5.27
C VAL A 183 -7.46 4.13 -6.63
N ARG A 184 -6.94 5.03 -7.47
CA ARG A 184 -6.34 4.71 -8.76
C ARG A 184 -4.83 4.76 -8.65
N LEU A 185 -4.19 3.85 -9.38
CA LEU A 185 -2.76 3.76 -9.50
C LEU A 185 -2.37 4.24 -10.90
N ARG A 186 -1.45 5.19 -10.93
CA ARG A 186 -0.84 5.67 -12.17
C ARG A 186 0.65 5.47 -12.07
N PRO A 187 1.30 4.84 -13.08
CA PRO A 187 2.74 4.85 -13.17
C PRO A 187 3.26 6.27 -13.03
N HIS A 188 4.26 6.45 -12.18
CA HIS A 188 4.95 7.72 -12.02
C HIS A 188 6.40 7.50 -12.44
N PRO A 189 7.05 8.45 -13.13
CA PRO A 189 8.48 8.35 -13.37
C PRO A 189 9.20 8.17 -12.03
N ALA A 190 10.08 7.18 -11.98
CA ALA A 190 11.01 7.00 -10.87
C ALA A 190 11.90 8.25 -10.75
N PRO A 191 12.39 8.58 -9.54
CA PRO A 191 13.37 9.64 -9.43
C PRO A 191 14.62 9.28 -10.25
N PRO A 192 15.29 10.27 -10.87
CA PRO A 192 16.57 10.01 -11.53
C PRO A 192 17.55 9.45 -10.50
N ALA A 193 18.22 8.35 -10.85
CA ALA A 193 19.24 7.74 -9.99
C ALA A 193 20.32 8.79 -9.67
N GLY A 194 20.60 9.00 -8.38
CA GLY A 194 21.64 9.93 -7.94
C GLY A 194 21.22 11.40 -7.80
N ALA A 195 19.92 11.72 -7.73
CA ALA A 195 19.51 13.05 -7.31
C ALA A 195 20.15 13.40 -5.94
N PRO A 196 20.76 14.59 -5.78
CA PRO A 196 21.36 14.96 -4.50
C PRO A 196 20.28 15.00 -3.41
N PRO A 197 20.60 14.59 -2.17
CA PRO A 197 19.65 14.65 -1.07
C PRO A 197 19.18 16.09 -0.90
N GLY A 198 17.88 16.32 -1.07
CA GLY A 198 17.26 17.61 -0.73
C GLY A 198 17.03 17.70 0.78
N ASP A 199 16.39 18.79 1.24
CA ASP A 199 16.17 19.12 2.66
C ASP A 199 16.06 17.90 3.57
N ARG A 200 16.95 17.85 4.58
CA ARG A 200 17.17 16.67 5.43
C ARG A 200 15.86 16.09 5.93
N LEU A 201 15.64 14.80 5.64
CA LEU A 201 14.68 13.98 6.38
C LEU A 201 14.83 14.24 7.88
N PRO A 202 13.74 14.23 8.68
CA PRO A 202 13.83 14.38 10.12
C PRO A 202 14.89 13.42 10.67
N ALA A 203 15.83 13.98 11.44
CA ALA A 203 16.98 13.26 12.00
C ALA A 203 16.51 12.16 12.95
#